data_AF-A0A521FZC1-F1
#
_entry.id   AF-A0A521FZC1-F1
#
_cell.length_a   1.000
_cell.length_b   1.000
_cell.length_c   1.000
_cell.angle_alpha   90.00
_cell.angle_beta   90.00
_cell.angle_gamma   90.00
#
_symmetry.space_group_name_H-M   'P 1'
#
loop_
_entity.id
_entity.type
_entity.pdbx_description
1 polymer ?
#
loop_
_entity_poly.entity_id
_entity_poly.type
_entity_poly.pdbx_seq_one_letter_code
_entity_poly.pdbx_strand_id
1 'polypeptide(L)'
;MDFKPGFRISRTDSAVLVVGFLCAAFCWRISALASLLLLFVLANFFAFCNVLRMSRPSELTWAAGFLLLSCSALRTGTPSWLLVLAIASTATIGLALLEMRKPSYHGVFWQRLNPELPAWFQQHSTD
;
A
#
# COMPACT_ATOMS: atom_id res chain seq x y z
N MET A 1 9.56 -18.02 13.79
CA MET A 1 8.83 -17.41 12.65
C MET A 1 9.39 -17.97 11.35
N ASP A 2 8.59 -18.19 10.31
CA ASP A 2 9.11 -18.69 9.02
C ASP A 2 9.73 -17.56 8.20
N PHE A 3 10.97 -17.75 7.74
CA PHE A 3 11.62 -16.85 6.79
C PHE A 3 11.01 -16.99 5.39
N LYS A 4 10.04 -16.14 5.08
CA LYS A 4 9.33 -16.13 3.78
C LYS A 4 9.38 -14.74 3.15
N PRO A 5 10.54 -14.22 2.74
CA PRO A 5 10.65 -12.90 2.11
C PRO A 5 10.22 -12.93 0.63
N GLY A 6 9.97 -11.75 0.05
CA GLY A 6 9.52 -11.59 -1.32
C GLY A 6 8.02 -11.34 -1.46
N PHE A 7 7.52 -11.52 -2.68
CA PHE A 7 6.11 -11.39 -3.00
C PHE A 7 5.27 -12.39 -2.20
N ARG A 8 4.17 -11.92 -1.63
CA ARG A 8 3.24 -12.76 -0.88
C ARG A 8 1.83 -12.42 -1.31
N ILE A 9 1.03 -13.45 -1.57
CA ILE A 9 -0.41 -13.29 -1.75
C ILE A 9 -1.13 -14.12 -0.69
N SER A 10 -1.87 -13.45 0.20
CA SER A 10 -2.74 -14.12 1.18
C SER A 10 -4.11 -14.37 0.57
N ARG A 11 -4.80 -15.42 1.02
CA ARG A 11 -6.22 -15.67 0.65
C ARG A 11 -7.11 -14.49 1.01
N THR A 12 -6.85 -13.85 2.15
CA THR A 12 -7.54 -12.64 2.59
C THR A 12 -7.34 -11.49 1.61
N ASP A 13 -6.11 -11.28 1.15
CA ASP A 13 -5.75 -10.16 0.29
C ASP A 13 -6.37 -10.36 -1.09
N SER A 14 -6.33 -11.60 -1.62
CA SER A 14 -7.03 -11.95 -2.87
C SER A 14 -8.53 -11.68 -2.79
N ALA A 15 -9.19 -12.04 -1.67
CA ALA A 15 -10.61 -11.77 -1.50
C ALA A 15 -10.92 -10.27 -1.50
N VAL A 16 -10.13 -9.47 -0.78
CA VAL A 16 -10.25 -8.00 -0.76
C VAL A 16 -10.07 -7.41 -2.15
N LEU A 17 -9.07 -7.88 -2.92
CA LEU A 17 -8.82 -7.39 -4.28
C LEU A 17 -9.94 -7.75 -5.25
N VAL A 18 -10.46 -8.97 -5.20
CA VAL A 18 -11.57 -9.40 -6.06
C VAL A 18 -12.83 -8.61 -5.75
N VAL A 19 -13.24 -8.54 -4.47
CA VAL A 19 -14.43 -7.78 -4.06
C VAL A 19 -14.26 -6.31 -4.40
N GLY A 20 -13.11 -5.73 -4.09
CA GLY A 20 -12.81 -4.33 -4.39
C GLY A 20 -12.87 -4.04 -5.89
N PHE A 21 -12.31 -4.90 -6.72
CA PHE A 21 -12.33 -4.73 -8.19
C PHE A 21 -13.76 -4.80 -8.74
N LEU A 22 -14.57 -5.75 -8.26
CA LEU A 22 -15.99 -5.84 -8.62
C LEU A 22 -16.77 -4.59 -8.19
N CYS A 23 -16.52 -4.08 -6.98
CA CYS A 23 -17.10 -2.83 -6.50
C CYS A 23 -16.69 -1.64 -7.37
N ALA A 24 -15.42 -1.54 -7.76
CA ALA A 24 -14.95 -0.49 -8.66
C ALA A 24 -15.63 -0.57 -10.04
N ALA A 25 -15.70 -1.78 -10.62
CA ALA A 25 -16.37 -2.02 -11.89
C ALA A 25 -17.87 -1.65 -11.84
N PHE A 26 -18.54 -1.92 -10.72
CA PHE A 26 -19.92 -1.48 -10.50
C PHE A 26 -20.01 0.04 -10.37
N CYS A 27 -19.15 0.66 -9.56
CA CYS A 27 -19.10 2.11 -9.37
C CYS A 27 -18.80 2.89 -10.64
N TRP A 28 -18.10 2.30 -11.63
CA TRP A 28 -17.85 2.93 -12.92
C TRP A 28 -19.14 3.40 -13.61
N ARG A 29 -20.26 2.68 -13.41
CA ARG A 29 -21.56 3.05 -13.96
C ARG A 29 -22.18 4.29 -13.30
N ILE A 30 -21.73 4.63 -12.10
CA ILE A 30 -22.25 5.75 -11.30
C ILE A 30 -21.33 6.96 -11.41
N SER A 31 -20.02 6.75 -11.21
CA SER A 31 -19.00 7.79 -11.27
C SER A 31 -17.64 7.19 -11.61
N ALA A 32 -17.11 7.56 -12.77
CA ALA A 32 -15.76 7.19 -13.19
C ALA A 32 -14.70 7.62 -12.16
N LEU A 33 -14.90 8.77 -11.52
CA LEU A 33 -14.00 9.27 -10.47
C LEU A 33 -14.03 8.37 -9.23
N ALA A 34 -15.21 7.95 -8.76
CA ALA A 34 -15.32 7.05 -7.61
C ALA A 34 -14.65 5.70 -7.89
N SER A 35 -14.86 5.16 -9.10
CA SER A 35 -14.17 3.95 -9.55
C SER A 35 -12.66 4.13 -9.60
N LEU A 36 -12.17 5.27 -10.09
CA LEU A 36 -10.73 5.57 -10.14
C LEU A 36 -10.12 5.63 -8.73
N LEU A 37 -10.78 6.31 -7.79
CA LEU A 37 -10.33 6.40 -6.40
C LEU A 37 -10.30 5.03 -5.72
N LEU A 38 -11.32 4.19 -5.96
CA LEU A 38 -11.33 2.80 -5.46
C LEU A 38 -10.17 1.97 -6.03
N LEU A 39 -9.97 2.01 -7.35
CA LEU A 39 -8.85 1.29 -7.99
C LEU A 39 -7.50 1.81 -7.49
N PHE A 40 -7.37 3.11 -7.26
CA PHE A 40 -6.17 3.69 -6.69
C PHE A 40 -5.88 3.15 -5.29
N VAL A 41 -6.88 3.11 -4.40
CA VAL A 41 -6.72 2.53 -3.06
C VAL A 41 -6.38 1.05 -3.12
N LEU A 42 -7.04 0.28 -4.00
CA LEU A 42 -6.75 -1.15 -4.17
C LEU A 42 -5.34 -1.42 -4.71
N ALA A 43 -4.86 -0.59 -5.64
CA ALA A 43 -3.51 -0.69 -6.16
C ALA A 43 -2.46 -0.42 -5.07
N ASN A 44 -2.70 0.59 -4.22
CA ASN A 44 -1.82 0.88 -3.09
C ASN A 44 -1.87 -0.24 -2.03
N PHE A 45 -3.06 -0.75 -1.71
CA PHE A 45 -3.20 -1.92 -0.82
C PHE A 45 -2.43 -3.13 -1.35
N PHE A 46 -2.56 -3.43 -2.65
CA PHE A 46 -1.80 -4.50 -3.28
C PHE A 46 -0.29 -4.26 -3.15
N ALA A 47 0.17 -3.04 -3.48
CA ALA A 47 1.57 -2.67 -3.39
C ALA A 47 2.11 -2.80 -1.96
N PHE A 48 1.39 -2.29 -0.96
CA PHE A 48 1.82 -2.32 0.43
C PHE A 48 1.84 -3.73 1.00
N CYS A 49 0.76 -4.49 0.85
CA CYS A 49 0.64 -5.78 1.53
C CYS A 49 1.34 -6.93 0.78
N ASN A 50 1.37 -6.90 -0.57
CA ASN A 50 1.84 -8.03 -1.38
C ASN A 50 3.24 -7.81 -1.96
N VAL A 51 3.55 -6.58 -2.38
CA VAL A 51 4.81 -6.25 -3.07
C VAL A 51 5.87 -5.77 -2.08
N LEU A 52 5.61 -4.67 -1.38
CA LEU A 52 6.57 -4.03 -0.47
C LEU A 52 6.57 -4.70 0.91
N ARG A 53 5.46 -5.32 1.29
CA ARG A 53 5.22 -5.87 2.63
C ARG A 53 5.52 -4.85 3.71
N MET A 54 4.91 -3.68 3.53
CA MET A 54 5.11 -2.52 4.37
C MET A 54 4.61 -2.77 5.79
N SER A 55 5.29 -2.18 6.77
CA SER A 55 4.85 -2.22 8.16
C SER A 55 3.47 -1.57 8.34
N ARG A 56 2.61 -2.19 9.17
CA ARG A 56 1.25 -1.72 9.47
C ARG A 56 1.16 -0.23 9.87
N PRO A 57 2.07 0.33 10.68
CA PRO A 57 2.00 1.75 11.04
C PRO A 57 2.11 2.68 9.82
N SER A 58 2.95 2.35 8.84
CA SER A 58 3.10 3.13 7.61
C SER A 58 1.86 3.02 6.72
N GLU A 59 1.25 1.84 6.61
CA GLU A 59 -0.02 1.63 5.90
C GLU A 59 -1.15 2.49 6.50
N LEU A 60 -1.27 2.49 7.83
CA LEU A 60 -2.28 3.27 8.54
C LEU A 60 -2.03 4.78 8.41
N THR A 61 -0.76 5.21 8.46
CA THR A 61 -0.40 6.63 8.27
C THR A 61 -0.79 7.11 6.88
N TRP A 62 -0.52 6.30 5.85
CA TRP A 62 -0.94 6.61 4.48
C TRP A 62 -2.46 6.66 4.35
N ALA A 63 -3.17 5.65 4.87
CA ALA A 63 -4.62 5.57 4.79
C ALA A 63 -5.30 6.75 5.48
N ALA A 64 -4.83 7.12 6.69
CA ALA A 64 -5.33 8.28 7.40
C ALA A 64 -5.09 9.58 6.61
N GLY A 65 -3.89 9.76 6.05
CA GLY A 65 -3.59 10.93 5.21
C GLY A 65 -4.48 11.02 3.97
N PHE A 66 -4.66 9.91 3.25
CA PHE A 66 -5.52 9.85 2.07
C PHE A 66 -6.99 10.12 2.40
N LEU A 67 -7.50 9.58 3.51
CA LEU A 67 -8.86 9.82 3.98
C LEU A 67 -9.07 11.30 4.35
N LEU A 68 -8.15 11.91 5.10
CA LEU A 68 -8.24 13.32 5.46
C LEU A 68 -8.25 14.23 4.22
N LEU A 69 -7.37 13.93 3.26
CA LEU A 69 -7.26 14.71 2.02
C LEU A 69 -8.53 14.56 1.16
N SER A 70 -9.07 13.35 1.07
CA SER A 70 -10.32 13.06 0.35
C SER A 70 -11.53 13.71 1.01
N CYS A 71 -11.63 13.66 2.34
CA CYS A 71 -12.67 14.33 3.11
C CYS A 71 -12.61 15.85 2.93
N SER A 72 -11.40 16.43 2.90
CA SER A 72 -11.22 17.85 2.61
C SER A 72 -11.74 18.19 1.22
N ALA A 73 -11.27 17.47 0.19
CA ALA A 73 -11.69 17.68 -1.19
C ALA A 73 -13.22 17.56 -1.37
N LEU A 74 -13.87 16.62 -0.68
CA LEU A 74 -15.33 16.47 -0.69
C LEU A 74 -16.07 17.64 -0.03
N ARG A 75 -15.55 18.17 1.09
CA ARG A 75 -16.24 19.21 1.86
C ARG A 75 -16.09 20.61 1.27
N THR A 76 -14.90 20.95 0.80
CA THR A 76 -14.58 22.31 0.35
C THR A 76 -14.50 22.42 -1.18
N GLY A 77 -14.57 21.30 -1.90
CA GLY A 77 -14.27 21.24 -3.34
C GLY A 77 -12.79 21.46 -3.67
N THR A 78 -11.93 21.60 -2.66
CA THR A 78 -10.49 21.85 -2.78
C THR A 78 -9.70 20.99 -1.78
N PRO A 79 -8.57 20.38 -2.17
CA PRO A 79 -7.90 20.41 -3.46
C PRO A 79 -8.64 19.61 -4.55
N SER A 80 -8.27 19.82 -5.82
CA SER A 80 -8.79 19.01 -6.92
C SER A 80 -8.39 17.54 -6.76
N TRP A 81 -9.21 16.62 -7.25
CA TRP A 81 -8.94 15.18 -7.16
C TRP A 81 -7.61 14.76 -7.79
N LEU A 82 -7.16 15.47 -8.84
CA LEU A 82 -5.84 15.25 -9.43
C LEU A 82 -4.73 15.56 -8.41
N LEU A 83 -4.85 16.66 -7.67
CA LEU A 83 -3.88 17.02 -6.65
C LEU A 83 -3.95 16.07 -5.44
N VAL A 84 -5.14 15.60 -5.06
CA VAL A 84 -5.30 14.54 -4.05
C VAL A 84 -4.51 13.29 -4.45
N LEU A 85 -4.71 12.80 -5.67
CA LEU A 85 -4.01 11.64 -6.21
C LEU A 85 -2.50 11.86 -6.32
N ALA A 86 -2.06 13.06 -6.74
CA ALA A 86 -0.65 13.40 -6.84
C ALA A 86 0.05 13.40 -5.48
N ILE A 87 -0.56 14.03 -4.47
CA ILE A 87 -0.06 14.05 -3.09
C ILE A 87 -0.02 12.61 -2.53
N ALA A 88 -1.09 11.85 -2.70
CA ALA A 88 -1.17 10.47 -2.22
C ALA A 88 -0.13 9.57 -2.89
N SER A 89 0.06 9.70 -4.20
CA SER A 89 1.09 8.95 -4.95
C SER A 89 2.50 9.32 -4.50
N THR A 90 2.75 10.61 -4.25
CA THR A 90 4.04 11.08 -3.71
C THR A 90 4.28 10.50 -2.32
N ALA A 91 3.26 10.48 -1.46
CA ALA A 91 3.34 9.85 -0.14
C ALA A 91 3.58 8.34 -0.25
N THR A 92 2.92 7.63 -1.17
CA THR A 92 3.17 6.21 -1.47
C THR A 92 4.63 5.95 -1.81
N ILE A 93 5.19 6.72 -2.74
CA ILE A 93 6.59 6.57 -3.18
C ILE A 93 7.53 6.87 -2.02
N GLY A 94 7.30 7.95 -1.28
CA GLY A 94 8.11 8.32 -0.12
C GLY A 94 8.13 7.23 0.95
N LEU A 95 6.96 6.71 1.33
CA LEU A 95 6.86 5.61 2.28
C LEU A 95 7.49 4.33 1.76
N ALA A 96 7.32 4.01 0.47
CA ALA A 96 7.94 2.84 -0.15
C ALA A 96 9.46 2.91 -0.06
N LEU A 97 10.06 4.06 -0.41
CA LEU A 97 11.50 4.27 -0.32
C LEU A 97 12.02 4.20 1.13
N LEU A 98 11.27 4.74 2.09
CA LEU A 98 11.62 4.63 3.50
C LEU A 98 11.54 3.19 4.00
N GLU A 99 10.53 2.44 3.59
CA GLU A 99 10.36 1.04 3.95
C GLU A 99 11.49 0.17 3.36
N MET A 100 11.85 0.40 2.10
CA MET A 100 12.94 -0.31 1.41
C MET A 100 14.31 -0.10 2.06
N ARG A 101 14.48 0.98 2.83
CA ARG A 101 15.72 1.27 3.57
C ARG A 101 15.78 0.61 4.96
N LYS A 102 14.69 0.00 5.43
CA LYS A 102 14.68 -0.65 6.74
C LYS A 102 15.46 -1.98 6.68
N PRO A 103 16.26 -2.32 7.72
CA PRO A 103 16.95 -3.61 7.80
C PRO A 103 15.99 -4.80 7.88
N SER A 104 14.73 -4.55 8.24
CA SER A 104 13.65 -5.54 8.24
C SER A 104 12.91 -5.64 6.89
N TYR A 105 13.32 -4.91 5.85
CA TYR A 105 12.66 -4.95 4.54
C TYR A 105 12.77 -6.33 3.91
N HIS A 106 11.62 -6.93 3.61
CA HIS A 106 11.51 -8.30 3.14
C HIS A 106 10.49 -8.45 1.99
N GLY A 107 10.21 -7.36 1.28
CA GLY A 107 9.34 -7.34 0.10
C GLY A 107 10.04 -7.89 -1.16
N VAL A 108 9.48 -7.56 -2.32
CA VAL A 108 10.08 -7.89 -3.62
C VAL A 108 11.46 -7.25 -3.76
N PHE A 109 12.37 -7.93 -4.47
CA PHE A 109 13.78 -7.53 -4.65
C PHE A 109 14.61 -7.42 -3.36
N TRP A 110 14.16 -8.01 -2.24
CA TRP A 110 14.93 -7.99 -0.99
C TRP A 110 16.38 -8.47 -1.17
N GLN A 111 16.65 -9.47 -2.03
CA GLN A 111 18.01 -9.98 -2.26
C GLN A 111 18.99 -8.92 -2.78
N ARG A 112 18.50 -7.91 -3.52
CA ARG A 112 19.32 -6.81 -4.06
C ARG A 112 19.34 -5.61 -3.13
N LEU A 113 18.22 -5.34 -2.47
CA LEU A 113 18.02 -4.13 -1.66
C LEU A 113 18.49 -4.29 -0.21
N ASN A 114 18.37 -5.52 0.32
CA ASN A 114 18.68 -5.88 1.69
C ASN A 114 19.28 -7.30 1.75
N PRO A 115 20.53 -7.49 1.27
CA PRO A 115 21.18 -8.80 1.25
C PRO A 115 21.44 -9.38 2.64
N GLU A 116 21.52 -8.52 3.67
CA GLU A 116 21.77 -8.89 5.06
C GLU A 116 20.50 -9.36 5.80
N LEU A 117 19.33 -9.30 5.16
CA LEU A 117 18.05 -9.71 5.73
C LEU A 117 18.07 -11.11 6.40
N PRO A 118 18.69 -12.17 5.82
CA PRO A 118 18.70 -13.49 6.47
C PRO A 118 19.44 -13.49 7.80
N ALA A 119 20.57 -12.75 7.88
CA ALA A 119 21.35 -12.64 9.11
C ALA A 119 20.59 -11.84 10.17
N TRP A 120 19.96 -10.72 9.78
CA TRP A 120 19.10 -9.94 10.66
C TRP A 120 17.92 -10.77 11.19
N PHE A 121 17.29 -11.57 10.33
CA PHE A 121 16.17 -12.44 10.70
C PHE A 121 16.59 -13.53 11.70
N GLN A 122 17.74 -14.16 11.50
CA GLN A 122 18.28 -15.17 12.43
C GLN A 122 18.50 -14.58 13.83
N GLN A 123 19.08 -13.39 13.93
CA GLN A 123 19.32 -12.72 15.21
C GLN A 123 18.02 -12.39 15.97
N HIS A 124 16.95 -12.03 15.26
CA HIS A 124 15.67 -11.62 15.87
C HIS A 124 14.63 -12.74 15.93
N SER A 125 14.99 -13.98 15.56
CA SER A 125 14.10 -15.15 15.62
C SER A 125 14.31 -16.03 16.85
N THR A 126 15.37 -15.78 17.61
CA THR A 126 15.77 -16.54 18.81
C THR A 126 15.31 -15.91 20.13
N ASP A 127 14.67 -14.74 20.08
CA ASP A 127 14.00 -14.08 21.20
C ASP A 127 12.49 -14.36 21.19
#